data_AF-A0A952D5N1-F1
#
_entry.id   AF-A0A952D5N1-F1
#
_cell.length_a   1.000
_cell.length_b   1.000
_cell.length_c   1.000
_cell.angle_alpha   90.00
_cell.angle_beta   90.00
_cell.angle_gamma   90.00
#
_symmetry.space_group_name_H-M   'P 1'
#
loop_
_entity.id
_entity.type
_entity.pdbx_description
1 polymer ?
#
loop_
_entity_poly.entity_id
_entity_poly.type
_entity_poly.pdbx_seq_one_letter_code
_entity_poly.pdbx_strand_id
1 'polypeptide(L)'
;MKVTLPTHLASTAAEAAPRLNKLKESAREVEALFLKDLMSSMRKAMGVRLGGGLGASQYEDLFDRAVADQLSRSTDLGVAKTLVKSLGRQIVGESITKSRANAAKVEVNA
;
A
#
# COMPACT_ATOMS: atom_id res chain seq x y z
N MET A 1 -25.60 -14.24 22.22
CA MET A 1 -25.14 -15.08 21.09
C MET A 1 -23.66 -14.77 20.85
N LYS A 2 -22.74 -15.53 21.46
CA LYS A 2 -21.29 -15.36 21.22
C LYS A 2 -20.96 -16.12 19.95
N VAL A 3 -20.71 -15.41 18.86
CA VAL A 3 -20.28 -16.02 17.60
C VAL A 3 -18.83 -16.47 17.78
N THR A 4 -18.62 -17.72 18.16
CA THR A 4 -17.31 -18.36 18.10
C THR A 4 -16.99 -18.64 16.64
N LEU A 5 -16.14 -17.80 16.05
CA LEU A 5 -15.57 -18.01 14.73
C LEU A 5 -14.80 -19.35 14.70
N PRO A 6 -14.88 -20.13 13.61
CA PRO A 6 -14.10 -21.35 13.47
C PRO A 6 -12.60 -21.06 13.63
N THR A 7 -11.92 -21.80 14.50
CA THR A 7 -10.52 -21.58 14.93
C THR A 7 -9.54 -21.45 13.77
N HIS A 8 -9.82 -22.09 12.62
CA HIS A 8 -8.99 -22.02 11.42
C HIS A 8 -9.12 -20.69 10.66
N LEU A 9 -10.30 -20.05 10.65
CA LEU A 9 -10.49 -18.72 10.04
C LEU A 9 -9.75 -17.64 10.83
N ALA A 10 -9.76 -17.74 12.16
CA ALA A 10 -9.01 -16.85 13.03
C ALA A 10 -7.48 -17.00 12.82
N SER A 11 -6.99 -18.24 12.64
CA SER A 11 -5.58 -18.52 12.36
C SER A 11 -5.11 -17.93 11.02
N THR A 12 -5.90 -18.08 9.96
CA THR A 12 -5.58 -17.51 8.64
C THR A 12 -5.60 -15.99 8.65
N ALA A 13 -6.56 -15.36 9.34
CA ALA A 13 -6.61 -13.91 9.46
C ALA A 13 -5.39 -13.36 10.21
N ALA A 14 -4.94 -14.03 11.27
CA ALA A 14 -3.75 -13.65 12.03
C ALA A 14 -2.46 -13.73 11.19
N GLU A 15 -2.35 -14.73 10.31
CA GLU A 15 -1.17 -14.92 9.45
C GLU A 15 -1.15 -13.94 8.26
N ALA A 16 -2.32 -13.58 7.71
CA ALA A 16 -2.44 -12.66 6.57
C ALA A 16 -2.36 -11.17 6.96
N ALA A 17 -2.87 -10.79 8.14
CA ALA A 17 -2.99 -9.40 8.57
C ALA A 17 -1.70 -8.55 8.48
N PRO A 18 -0.54 -9.00 9.00
CA PRO A 18 0.68 -8.19 8.95
C PRO A 18 1.19 -7.99 7.50
N ARG A 19 1.06 -9.01 6.66
CA ARG A 19 1.45 -8.94 5.24
C ARG A 19 0.54 -8.00 4.45
N LEU A 20 -0.76 -8.05 4.70
CA LEU A 20 -1.73 -7.15 4.08
C LEU A 20 -1.51 -5.69 4.50
N ASN A 21 -1.16 -5.43 5.76
CA ASN A 21 -0.83 -4.08 6.21
C ASN A 21 0.42 -3.54 5.53
N LYS A 22 1.49 -4.35 5.43
CA LYS A 22 2.70 -3.97 4.71
C LYS A 22 2.43 -3.70 3.23
N LEU A 23 1.59 -4.52 2.59
CA LEU A 23 1.17 -4.30 1.20
C LEU A 23 0.43 -2.97 1.03
N LYS A 24 -0.48 -2.61 1.95
CA LYS A 24 -1.20 -1.33 1.91
C LYS A 24 -0.27 -0.13 2.03
N GLU A 25 0.72 -0.22 2.92
CA GLU A 25 1.71 0.83 3.12
C GLU A 25 2.57 1.03 1.87
N SER A 26 3.17 -0.03 1.34
CA SER A 26 3.97 0.05 0.12
C SER A 26 3.15 0.47 -1.11
N ALA A 27 1.89 0.03 -1.22
CA ALA A 27 1.01 0.45 -2.30
C ALA A 27 0.73 1.97 -2.25
N ARG A 28 0.61 2.56 -1.06
CA ARG A 28 0.46 4.01 -0.88
C ARG A 28 1.74 4.76 -1.27
N GLU A 29 2.90 4.24 -0.90
CA GLU A 29 4.19 4.83 -1.30
C GLU A 29 4.35 4.86 -2.82
N VAL A 30 3.93 3.80 -3.52
CA VAL A 30 3.92 3.74 -4.99
C VAL A 30 3.02 4.83 -5.58
N GLU A 31 1.83 5.02 -5.03
CA GLU A 31 0.90 6.07 -5.47
C GLU A 31 1.45 7.48 -5.20
N ALA A 32 2.14 7.70 -4.08
CA ALA A 32 2.81 8.96 -3.78
C ALA A 32 3.93 9.28 -4.79
N LEU A 33 4.72 8.28 -5.19
CA LEU A 33 5.74 8.44 -6.23
C LEU A 33 5.12 8.80 -7.58
N PHE A 34 4.05 8.10 -7.96
CA PHE A 34 3.31 8.41 -9.18
C PHE A 34 2.76 9.84 -9.17
N LEU A 35 2.15 10.26 -8.05
CA LEU A 35 1.65 11.62 -7.87
C LEU A 35 2.74 12.66 -8.02
N LYS A 36 3.90 12.44 -7.40
CA LYS A 36 5.05 13.33 -7.54
C LYS A 36 5.47 13.47 -9.02
N ASP A 37 5.59 12.36 -9.73
CA ASP A 37 6.02 12.39 -11.14
C ASP A 37 4.95 13.02 -12.05
N LEU A 38 3.67 12.79 -11.76
CA LEU A 38 2.55 13.44 -12.44
C LEU A 38 2.59 14.95 -12.21
N MET A 39 2.71 15.39 -10.97
CA MET A 39 2.79 16.82 -10.61
C MET A 39 4.01 17.50 -11.25
N SER A 40 5.17 16.85 -11.19
CA SER A 40 6.39 17.34 -11.82
C SER A 40 6.21 17.50 -13.33
N SER A 41 5.60 16.51 -13.97
CA SER A 41 5.28 16.54 -15.40
C SER A 41 4.30 17.66 -15.76
N MET A 42 3.22 17.82 -14.98
CA MET A 42 2.23 18.88 -15.16
C MET A 42 2.86 20.27 -15.02
N ARG A 43 3.68 20.48 -13.98
CA ARG A 43 4.36 21.75 -13.76
C ARG A 43 5.33 22.10 -14.89
N LYS A 44 6.12 21.11 -15.35
CA LYS A 44 7.00 21.26 -16.51
C LYS A 44 6.23 21.61 -17.78
N ALA A 45 5.11 20.93 -18.03
CA ALA A 45 4.27 21.15 -19.20
C ALA A 45 3.60 22.54 -19.19
N MET A 46 3.16 23.03 -18.02
CA MET A 46 2.58 24.37 -17.89
C MET A 46 3.62 25.49 -17.83
N GLY A 47 4.92 25.17 -17.85
CA GLY A 47 6.00 26.15 -17.74
C GLY A 47 6.01 26.89 -16.40
N VAL A 48 5.31 26.37 -15.38
CA VAL A 48 5.18 27.03 -14.08
C VAL A 48 6.49 26.90 -13.31
N ARG A 49 7.15 28.02 -13.09
CA ARG A 49 8.30 28.16 -12.20
C ARG A 49 7.80 28.68 -10.86
N LEU A 50 8.06 27.96 -9.78
CA LEU A 50 7.68 28.41 -8.43
C LEU A 50 8.67 29.45 -7.87
N GLY A 51 9.81 29.65 -8.55
CA GLY A 51 10.79 30.68 -8.24
C GLY A 51 11.88 30.80 -9.32
N GLY A 52 12.82 31.72 -9.11
CA GLY A 52 13.98 31.91 -9.99
C GLY A 52 15.28 32.05 -9.18
N GLY A 53 16.39 31.55 -9.73
CA GLY A 53 17.72 31.61 -9.11
C GLY A 53 18.33 30.24 -8.78
N LEU A 54 19.54 30.26 -8.21
CA LEU A 54 20.25 29.06 -7.75
C LEU A 54 19.44 28.38 -6.63
N GLY A 55 19.02 27.13 -6.86
CA GLY A 55 18.25 26.33 -5.89
C GLY A 55 16.73 26.31 -6.09
N ALA A 56 16.19 27.07 -7.05
CA ALA A 56 14.76 27.04 -7.37
C ALA A 56 14.25 25.63 -7.73
N SER A 57 15.06 24.85 -8.46
CA SER A 57 14.75 23.45 -8.81
C SER A 57 14.64 22.55 -7.58
N GLN A 58 15.49 22.75 -6.57
CA GLN A 58 15.43 21.97 -5.32
C GLN A 58 14.20 22.32 -4.50
N TYR A 59 13.84 23.60 -4.42
CA TYR A 59 12.60 24.00 -3.76
C TYR A 59 11.37 23.44 -4.48
N GLU A 60 11.35 23.50 -5.81
CA GLU A 60 10.31 22.91 -6.64
C GLU A 60 10.15 21.41 -6.40
N ASP A 61 11.24 20.65 -6.30
CA ASP A 61 11.21 19.21 -6.00
C ASP A 61 10.67 18.91 -4.60
N LEU A 62 11.07 19.71 -3.60
CA LEU A 62 10.59 19.58 -2.23
C LEU A 62 9.10 19.92 -2.11
N PHE A 63 8.65 20.96 -2.82
CA PHE A 63 7.25 21.35 -2.89
C PHE A 63 6.40 20.23 -3.51
N ASP A 64 6.80 19.70 -4.66
CA ASP A 64 6.08 18.60 -5.31
C ASP A 64 5.99 17.37 -4.42
N ARG A 65 7.09 17.05 -3.70
CA ARG A 65 7.10 15.92 -2.77
C ARG A 65 6.12 16.13 -1.62
N ALA A 66 6.06 17.33 -1.04
CA ALA A 66 5.15 17.63 0.05
C ALA A 66 3.68 17.58 -0.39
N VAL A 67 3.37 18.15 -1.57
CA VAL A 67 2.01 18.10 -2.11
C VAL A 67 1.62 16.68 -2.51
N ALA A 68 2.52 15.92 -3.12
CA ALA A 68 2.27 14.51 -3.47
C ALA A 68 2.03 13.64 -2.22
N ASP A 69 2.78 13.82 -1.13
CA ASP A 69 2.54 13.07 0.12
C ASP A 69 1.18 13.43 0.72
N GLN A 70 0.86 14.73 0.82
CA GLN A 70 -0.44 15.21 1.30
C GLN A 70 -1.60 14.68 0.44
N LEU A 71 -1.41 14.68 -0.88
CA LEU A 71 -2.42 14.23 -1.84
C LEU A 71 -2.59 12.71 -1.80
N SER A 72 -1.51 11.93 -1.65
CA SER A 72 -1.59 10.48 -1.47
C SER A 72 -2.33 10.05 -0.20
N ARG A 73 -2.35 10.92 0.82
CA ARG A 73 -3.09 10.69 2.08
C ARG A 73 -4.56 11.11 2.00
N SER A 74 -4.87 12.15 1.23
CA SER A 74 -6.19 12.77 1.17
C SER A 74 -7.03 12.35 -0.05
N THR A 75 -6.37 12.06 -1.17
CA THR A 75 -6.95 11.71 -2.45
C THR A 75 -6.48 10.32 -2.85
N ASP A 76 -7.36 9.34 -2.69
CA ASP A 76 -7.15 7.97 -3.18
C ASP A 76 -7.38 7.97 -4.69
N LEU A 77 -6.29 8.03 -5.47
CA LEU A 77 -6.35 7.89 -6.93
C LEU A 77 -6.73 6.47 -7.37
N GLY A 78 -6.77 5.52 -6.43
CA GLY A 78 -7.18 4.15 -6.67
C GLY A 78 -6.07 3.25 -7.22
N VAL A 79 -4.85 3.76 -7.42
CA VAL A 79 -3.69 2.96 -7.84
C VAL A 79 -3.28 2.05 -6.68
N ALA A 80 -3.14 2.63 -5.48
CA ALA A 80 -2.83 1.88 -4.28
C ALA A 80 -3.90 0.81 -4.00
N LYS A 81 -5.18 1.18 -4.13
CA LYS A 81 -6.32 0.27 -3.96
C LYS A 81 -6.32 -0.87 -4.98
N THR A 82 -5.98 -0.59 -6.23
CA THR A 82 -5.91 -1.60 -7.29
C THR A 82 -4.76 -2.59 -7.02
N LEU A 83 -3.60 -2.10 -6.59
CA LEU A 83 -2.47 -2.93 -6.17
C LEU A 83 -2.83 -3.82 -4.98
N VAL A 84 -3.46 -3.26 -3.95
CA VAL A 84 -3.92 -4.04 -2.78
C VAL A 84 -4.95 -5.10 -3.19
N LYS A 85 -5.85 -4.78 -4.12
CA LYS A 85 -6.87 -5.72 -4.60
C LYS A 85 -6.28 -6.85 -5.44
N SER A 86 -5.28 -6.57 -6.28
CA SER A 86 -4.65 -7.60 -7.12
C SER A 86 -3.76 -8.52 -6.27
N LEU A 87 -2.84 -7.93 -5.49
CA LEU A 87 -1.83 -8.66 -4.72
C LEU A 87 -2.38 -9.22 -3.40
N GLY A 88 -3.34 -8.54 -2.77
CA GLY A 88 -3.92 -8.96 -1.50
C GLY A 88 -4.66 -10.30 -1.60
N ARG A 89 -5.30 -10.58 -2.75
CA ARG A 89 -5.92 -11.90 -3.01
C ARG A 89 -4.91 -13.03 -2.99
N GLN A 90 -3.69 -12.79 -3.49
CA GLN A 90 -2.63 -13.77 -3.49
C GLN A 90 -2.08 -14.01 -2.07
N ILE A 91 -1.88 -12.94 -1.28
CA ILE A 91 -1.43 -13.04 0.12
C ILE A 91 -2.43 -13.84 0.97
N VAL A 92 -3.73 -13.60 0.80
CA VAL A 92 -4.78 -14.35 1.50
C VAL A 92 -4.75 -15.82 1.07
N GLY A 93 -4.63 -16.10 -0.22
CA GLY A 93 -4.50 -17.46 -0.75
C GLY A 93 -3.31 -18.23 -0.16
N GLU A 94 -2.13 -17.61 -0.12
CA GLU A 94 -0.93 -18.20 0.49
C GLU A 94 -1.10 -18.45 2.00
N SER A 95 -1.77 -17.53 2.70
CA SER A 95 -2.02 -17.65 4.14
C SER A 95 -2.99 -18.80 4.45
N ILE A 96 -4.02 -19.00 3.62
CA ILE A 96 -4.93 -20.15 3.74
C ILE A 96 -4.16 -21.47 3.62
N THR A 97 -3.28 -21.59 2.63
CA THR A 97 -2.47 -22.80 2.40
C THR A 97 -1.53 -23.07 3.57
N LYS A 98 -0.90 -22.02 4.10
CA LYS A 98 0.04 -22.12 5.21
C LYS A 98 -0.64 -22.46 6.54
N SER A 99 -1.79 -21.84 6.83
CA SER A 99 -2.58 -22.18 8.02
C SER A 99 -3.15 -23.61 7.96
N ARG A 100 -3.53 -24.10 6.78
CA ARG A 100 -3.94 -25.51 6.59
C ARG A 100 -2.80 -26.50 6.83
N ALA A 101 -1.60 -26.20 6.33
CA ALA A 101 -0.42 -27.02 6.57
C ALA A 101 -0.01 -27.08 8.06
N ASN A 102 -0.21 -25.98 8.79
CA ASN A 102 0.01 -25.93 10.23
C ASN A 102 -1.04 -26.74 11.00
N ALA A 103 -2.33 -26.67 10.62
CA ALA A 103 -3.38 -27.47 11.27
C ALA A 103 -3.14 -28.98 11.11
N ALA A 104 -2.72 -29.44 9.93
CA ALA A 104 -2.40 -30.85 9.68
C ALA A 104 -1.18 -31.34 10.48
N LYS A 105 -0.20 -30.48 10.78
CA LYS A 105 0.94 -30.84 11.64
C LYS A 105 0.58 -30.94 13.12
N VAL A 106 -0.46 -30.22 13.57
CA VAL A 106 -0.92 -30.26 14.96
C VAL A 106 -1.72 -31.54 15.22
N GLU A 107 -2.53 -32.01 14.28
CA GLU A 107 -3.28 -33.27 14.41
C GLU A 107 -2.41 -34.53 14.33
N VAL A 108 -1.25 -34.48 13.67
CA VAL A 108 -0.32 -35.63 13.57
C VAL A 108 0.56 -35.78 14.83
N ASN A 109 0.58 -34.77 15.70
CA ASN A 109 1.44 -34.71 16.89
C ASN A 109 0.62 -34.66 18.20
N ALA A 110 -0.69 -34.94 18.13
CA ALA A 110 -1.63 -35.06 19.24
C ALA A 110 -2.19 -36.49 19.27
#